data_AF-A0A5E4K4F6-F1
#
_entry.id   AF-A0A5E4K4F6-F1
#
_cell.length_a   1.000
_cell.length_b   1.000
_cell.length_c   1.000
_cell.angle_alpha   90.00
_cell.angle_beta   90.00
_cell.angle_gamma   90.00
#
_symmetry.space_group_name_H-M   'P 1'
#
loop_
_entity.id
_entity.type
_entity.pdbx_description
1 polymer ?
#
loop_
_entity_poly.entity_id
_entity_poly.type
_entity_poly.pdbx_seq_one_letter_code
_entity_poly.pdbx_strand_id
1 'polypeptide(L)'
;MNHLSEKLKRAATSLVLEVDEKRVGECKNCGNCCMFLYKCPFLRFENHGSHKTVCLIHKVRPPMCRKYPRTKDEQIHQPCGYQFL
;
A
#
# COMPACT_ATOMS: atom_id res chain seq x y z
N MET A 1 19.71 14.97 17.89
CA MET A 1 19.21 14.24 16.71
C MET A 1 18.24 15.13 15.95
N ASN A 2 18.58 15.54 14.72
CA ASN A 2 17.72 16.42 13.92
C ASN A 2 16.60 15.60 13.26
N HIS A 3 15.41 15.58 13.88
CA HIS A 3 14.22 14.85 13.40
C HIS A 3 13.82 15.17 11.95
N LEU A 4 14.22 16.33 11.41
CA LEU A 4 13.93 16.74 10.05
C LEU A 4 14.76 15.95 9.01
N SER A 5 16.05 15.71 9.29
CA SER A 5 16.94 14.92 8.41
C SER A 5 16.40 13.51 8.19
N GLU A 6 15.98 12.85 9.27
CA GLU A 6 15.51 11.46 9.19
C GLU A 6 14.16 11.36 8.47
N LYS A 7 13.29 12.36 8.61
CA LYS A 7 12.04 12.44 7.84
C LYS A 7 12.31 12.64 6.34
N LEU A 8 13.28 13.49 5.99
CA LEU A 8 13.69 13.73 4.61
C LEU A 8 14.32 12.49 3.99
N LYS A 9 15.25 11.82 4.70
CA LYS A 9 15.83 10.54 4.26
C LYS A 9 14.73 9.52 4.00
N ARG A 10 13.80 9.33 4.93
CA ARG A 10 12.68 8.39 4.76
C ARG A 10 11.83 8.74 3.53
N ALA A 11 11.50 10.02 3.33
CA ALA A 11 10.74 10.47 2.16
C ALA A 11 11.50 10.20 0.85
N ALA A 12 12.80 10.51 0.80
CA ALA A 12 13.65 10.26 -0.35
C ALA A 12 13.77 8.76 -0.65
N THR A 13 14.02 7.93 0.36
CA THR A 13 14.10 6.47 0.22
C THR A 13 12.79 5.88 -0.31
N SER A 14 11.62 6.36 0.16
CA SER A 14 10.31 5.93 -0.37
C SER A 14 10.12 6.31 -1.85
N LEU A 15 10.79 7.35 -2.35
CA LEU A 15 10.73 7.77 -3.76
C LEU A 15 11.77 7.06 -4.63
N VAL A 16 12.96 6.78 -4.10
CA VAL A 16 14.07 6.16 -4.85
C VAL A 16 13.92 4.64 -4.99
N LEU A 17 13.37 3.95 -3.99
CA LEU A 17 13.31 2.49 -4.07
C LEU A 17 12.33 2.02 -5.16
N GLU A 18 12.86 1.27 -6.11
CA GLU A 18 12.13 0.78 -7.27
C GLU A 18 11.16 -0.35 -6.90
N VAL A 19 10.21 -0.57 -7.80
CA VAL A 19 9.27 -1.70 -7.75
C VAL A 19 9.82 -2.76 -8.69
N ASP A 20 9.83 -4.02 -8.26
CA ASP A 20 10.25 -5.15 -9.07
C ASP A 20 9.48 -5.18 -10.40
N GLU A 21 10.20 -5.31 -11.51
CA GLU A 21 9.67 -5.32 -12.87
C GLU A 21 8.69 -6.47 -13.11
N LYS A 22 8.82 -7.55 -12.34
CA LYS A 22 7.92 -8.70 -12.39
C LYS A 22 6.57 -8.44 -11.73
N ARG A 23 6.40 -7.31 -11.04
CA ARG A 23 5.13 -6.96 -10.38
C ARG A 23 4.09 -6.56 -11.41
N VAL A 24 3.01 -7.33 -11.46
CA VAL A 24 1.84 -7.08 -12.31
C VAL A 24 0.58 -6.85 -11.49
N GLY A 25 -0.45 -6.32 -12.13
CA GLY A 25 -1.77 -6.10 -11.52
C GLY A 25 -1.94 -4.73 -10.87
N GLU A 26 -2.98 -4.60 -10.05
CA GLU A 26 -3.39 -3.32 -9.45
C GLU A 26 -4.05 -3.49 -8.07
N CYS A 27 -4.15 -2.40 -7.31
CA CYS A 27 -4.86 -2.41 -6.03
C CYS A 27 -6.37 -2.56 -6.24
N LYS A 28 -6.93 -3.72 -5.85
CA LYS A 28 -8.37 -4.03 -5.96
C LYS A 28 -9.21 -3.62 -4.75
N ASN A 29 -8.70 -2.73 -3.88
CA ASN A 29 -9.36 -2.36 -2.62
C ASN A 29 -9.77 -3.60 -1.78
N CYS A 30 -8.85 -4.53 -1.57
CA CYS A 30 -9.08 -5.68 -0.67
C CYS A 30 -9.00 -5.31 0.82
N GLY A 31 -8.39 -4.17 1.16
CA GLY A 31 -8.29 -3.66 2.53
C GLY A 31 -7.20 -4.30 3.40
N ASN A 32 -6.68 -5.49 3.05
CA ASN A 32 -5.73 -6.24 3.88
C ASN A 32 -4.44 -5.47 4.18
N CYS A 33 -3.74 -4.97 3.17
CA CYS A 33 -2.53 -4.16 3.38
C CYS A 33 -2.80 -2.83 4.09
N CYS A 34 -4.04 -2.32 3.99
CA CYS A 34 -4.47 -1.10 4.69
C CYS A 34 -4.74 -1.32 6.19
N MET A 35 -4.75 -2.58 6.65
CA MET A 35 -5.02 -2.97 8.04
C MET A 35 -3.79 -3.55 8.75
N PHE A 36 -2.71 -3.85 8.03
CA PHE A 36 -1.62 -4.69 8.53
C PHE A 36 -0.78 -4.06 9.65
N LEU A 37 -0.14 -2.91 9.39
CA LEU A 37 0.66 -2.23 10.42
C LEU A 37 -0.21 -1.39 11.36
N TYR A 38 -1.20 -0.73 10.77
CA TYR A 38 -2.20 0.07 11.48
C TYR A 38 -3.44 0.17 10.59
N LYS A 39 -4.59 0.43 11.20
CA LYS A 39 -5.83 0.70 10.47
C LYS A 39 -5.72 2.04 9.72
N CYS A 40 -5.62 2.00 8.40
CA CYS A 40 -5.58 3.19 7.56
C CYS A 40 -6.82 4.07 7.81
N PRO A 41 -6.65 5.38 8.13
CA PRO A 41 -7.77 6.27 8.43
C PRO A 41 -8.67 6.54 7.22
N PHE A 42 -8.19 6.25 6.01
CA PHE A 42 -8.94 6.41 4.75
C PHE A 42 -9.65 5.13 4.30
N LEU A 43 -9.52 4.02 5.02
CA LEU A 43 -10.25 2.78 4.74
C LEU A 43 -11.67 2.88 5.30
N ARG A 44 -12.65 2.49 4.49
CA ARG A 44 -14.06 2.31 4.87
C ARG A 44 -14.52 0.92 4.50
N PHE A 45 -15.51 0.44 5.23
CA PHE A 45 -16.22 -0.79 4.94
C PHE A 45 -17.66 -0.41 4.62
N GLU A 46 -18.18 -0.87 3.48
CA GLU A 46 -19.59 -0.68 3.16
C GLU A 46 -20.41 -1.62 4.05
N ASN A 47 -21.26 -1.06 4.90
CA ASN A 47 -22.14 -1.84 5.79
C ASN A 47 -23.46 -2.16 5.09
N HIS A 48 -23.52 -3.23 4.28
CA HIS A 48 -24.78 -3.85 3.81
C HIS A 48 -24.51 -5.28 3.31
N GLY A 49 -23.96 -6.16 4.17
CA GLY A 49 -23.78 -7.59 3.85
C GLY A 49 -22.70 -7.92 2.81
N SER A 50 -21.94 -6.94 2.31
CA SER A 50 -20.78 -7.16 1.45
C SER A 50 -19.49 -6.81 2.18
N HIS A 51 -18.46 -7.67 2.11
CA HIS A 51 -17.12 -7.40 2.64
C HIS A 51 -16.34 -6.41 1.77
N LYS A 52 -17.03 -5.44 1.18
CA LYS A 52 -16.46 -4.52 0.22
C LYS A 52 -15.75 -3.39 0.97
N THR A 53 -14.46 -3.22 0.70
CA THR A 53 -13.66 -2.15 1.29
C THR A 53 -13.45 -1.04 0.28
N VAL A 54 -13.40 0.20 0.78
CA VAL A 54 -13.24 1.40 -0.05
C VAL A 54 -12.09 2.23 0.50
N CYS A 55 -11.16 2.61 -0.37
CA CYS A 55 -10.11 3.58 -0.08
C CYS A 55 -10.58 4.97 -0.51
N LEU A 56 -10.83 5.88 0.43
CA LEU A 56 -11.33 7.24 0.15
C LEU A 56 -10.35 8.10 -0.66
N ILE A 57 -9.05 7.77 -0.64
CA ILE A 57 -7.99 8.49 -1.36
C ILE A 57 -7.37 7.64 -2.47
N HIS A 58 -8.12 6.68 -3.04
CA HIS A 58 -7.57 5.71 -3.99
C HIS A 58 -6.84 6.34 -5.19
N LYS A 59 -7.33 7.49 -5.67
CA LYS A 59 -6.71 8.25 -6.78
C LYS A 59 -5.39 8.93 -6.40
N VAL A 60 -5.27 9.43 -5.16
CA VAL A 60 -4.12 10.23 -4.70
C VAL A 60 -3.08 9.39 -3.95
N ARG A 61 -3.41 8.12 -3.62
CA ARG A 61 -2.60 7.13 -2.87
C ARG A 61 -1.14 7.55 -2.62
N PRO A 62 -0.71 7.67 -1.35
CA PRO A 62 0.66 8.06 -1.06
C PRO A 62 1.65 7.07 -1.70
N PRO A 63 2.90 7.49 -1.98
CA PRO A 63 3.89 6.64 -2.65
C PRO A 63 4.01 5.24 -2.04
N MET A 64 3.93 5.11 -0.71
CA MET A 64 3.94 3.83 -0.01
C MET A 64 2.82 2.88 -0.47
N CYS A 65 1.59 3.38 -0.64
CA CYS A 65 0.45 2.58 -1.11
C CYS A 65 0.52 2.24 -2.61
N ARG A 66 1.17 3.10 -3.43
CA ARG A 66 1.34 2.85 -4.87
C ARG A 66 2.43 1.82 -5.14
N LYS A 67 3.53 1.91 -4.38
CA LYS A 67 4.69 1.04 -4.52
C LYS A 67 4.49 -0.32 -3.86
N TYR A 68 3.66 -0.43 -2.84
CA TYR A 68 3.38 -1.72 -2.20
C TYR A 68 2.63 -2.70 -3.14
N PRO A 69 2.98 -4.01 -3.11
CA PRO A 69 4.26 -4.56 -2.64
C PRO A 69 5.36 -4.23 -3.66
N ARG A 70 6.58 -3.89 -3.23
CA ARG A 70 7.68 -3.59 -4.17
C ARG A 70 8.32 -4.86 -4.70
N THR A 71 8.49 -5.85 -3.84
CA THR A 71 9.03 -7.17 -4.16
C THR A 71 8.07 -8.25 -3.67
N LYS A 72 8.28 -9.50 -4.10
CA LYS A 72 7.47 -10.64 -3.66
C LYS A 72 7.49 -10.83 -2.14
N ASP A 73 8.64 -10.63 -1.51
CA ASP A 73 8.81 -10.79 -0.06
C ASP A 73 8.05 -9.73 0.76
N GLU A 74 7.77 -8.57 0.16
CA GLU A 74 6.95 -7.54 0.80
C GLU A 74 5.44 -7.85 0.74
N GLN A 75 5.02 -8.85 -0.04
CA GLN A 75 3.62 -9.23 -0.16
C GLN A 75 3.16 -10.03 1.07
N ILE A 76 2.75 -9.30 2.10
CA ILE A 76 2.32 -9.84 3.40
C ILE A 76 0.97 -10.58 3.40
N HIS A 77 0.21 -10.57 2.30
CA HIS A 77 -1.08 -11.25 2.25
C HIS A 77 -1.43 -11.78 0.84
N GLN A 78 -2.23 -12.85 0.83
CA GLN A 78 -2.92 -13.36 -0.34
C GLN A 78 -4.37 -13.72 0.00
N PRO A 79 -5.33 -13.56 -0.93
CA PRO A 79 -5.15 -12.98 -2.27
C PRO A 79 -4.86 -11.47 -2.24
N CYS A 80 -4.16 -10.98 -3.26
CA CYS A 80 -3.89 -9.56 -3.51
C CYS A 80 -4.14 -9.28 -5.01
N GLY A 81 -4.47 -8.03 -5.33
CA GLY A 81 -4.59 -7.61 -6.74
C GLY A 81 -3.26 -7.47 -7.47
N TYR A 82 -2.13 -7.44 -6.72
CA TYR A 82 -0.79 -7.52 -7.27
C TYR A 82 -0.25 -8.95 -7.20
N GLN A 83 0.54 -9.32 -8.21
CA GLN A 83 1.20 -10.62 -8.34
C GLN A 83 2.61 -10.42 -8.92
N PHE A 84 3.47 -11.44 -8.78
CA PHE A 84 4.84 -11.45 -9.32
C PHE A 84 5.00 -12.68 -10.21
N LEU A 85 5.48 -12.49 -11.45
CA LEU A 85 5.69 -13.55 -12.45
C LEU A 85 7.11 -14.11 -12.42
#